data_AF-A0A4Y2QTZ0-F1
#
_entry.id   AF-A0A4Y2QTZ0-F1
#
_cell.length_a   1.000
_cell.length_b   1.000
_cell.length_c   1.000
_cell.angle_alpha   90.00
_cell.angle_beta   90.00
_cell.angle_gamma   90.00
#
_symmetry.space_group_name_H-M   'P 1'
#
loop_
_entity.id
_entity.type
_entity.pdbx_description
1 polymer ?
#
loop_
_entity_poly.entity_id
_entity_poly.type
_entity_poly.pdbx_seq_one_letter_code
_entity_poly.pdbx_strand_id
1 'polypeptide(L)'
;MAVWNVLKDWGLEDKAQILCSDTTRSNMGRINGAITFLELYADREMTYFPCRHHIYELVLRNVFEYELNEVTSSPDVAFFKKIREKWNNLEKENYMDGYKYLNAICS
;
A
#
# COMPACT_ATOMS: atom_id res chain seq x y z
N MET A 1 -17.98 1.41 16.64
CA MET A 1 -17.11 1.44 15.44
C MET A 1 -17.76 0.59 14.35
N ALA A 2 -17.75 1.02 13.07
CA ALA A 2 -18.51 0.36 12.01
C ALA A 2 -18.14 -1.13 11.82
N VAL A 3 -16.84 -1.45 11.78
CA VAL A 3 -16.35 -2.84 11.61
C VAL A 3 -16.85 -3.75 12.73
N TRP A 4 -16.81 -3.27 13.98
CA TRP A 4 -17.28 -4.06 15.13
C TRP A 4 -18.78 -4.37 15.07
N ASN A 5 -19.59 -3.39 14.66
CA ASN A 5 -21.03 -3.59 14.51
C ASN A 5 -21.31 -4.67 13.45
N VAL A 6 -20.60 -4.64 12.31
CA VAL A 6 -20.74 -5.66 11.27
C VAL A 6 -20.35 -7.06 11.78
N LEU A 7 -19.29 -7.18 12.59
CA LEU A 7 -18.91 -8.47 13.17
C LEU A 7 -20.01 -9.05 14.07
N LYS A 8 -20.65 -8.20 14.89
CA LYS A 8 -21.80 -8.59 15.72
C LYS A 8 -23.03 -8.97 14.90
N ASP A 9 -23.38 -8.16 13.91
CA ASP A 9 -24.53 -8.40 13.05
C ASP A 9 -24.39 -9.73 12.29
N TRP A 10 -23.16 -10.16 12.01
CA TRP A 10 -22.86 -11.43 11.35
C TRP A 10 -22.60 -12.59 12.33
N GLY A 11 -22.56 -12.37 13.64
CA GLY A 11 -22.23 -13.40 14.64
C GLY A 11 -20.81 -13.95 14.48
N LEU A 12 -19.85 -13.08 14.13
CA LEU A 12 -18.45 -13.40 13.86
C LEU A 12 -17.47 -12.78 14.86
N GLU A 13 -17.95 -12.08 15.89
CA GLU A 13 -17.15 -11.39 16.90
C GLU A 13 -16.10 -12.30 17.56
N ASP A 14 -16.44 -13.56 17.83
CA ASP A 14 -15.55 -14.55 18.45
C ASP A 14 -14.70 -15.31 17.42
N LYS A 15 -15.02 -15.20 16.13
CA LYS A 15 -14.39 -15.98 15.05
C LYS A 15 -13.34 -15.18 14.28
N ALA A 16 -13.49 -13.86 14.21
CA ALA A 16 -12.55 -13.02 13.48
C ALA A 16 -11.20 -12.95 14.21
N GLN A 17 -10.19 -13.72 13.80
CA GLN A 17 -8.90 -13.74 14.51
C GLN A 17 -7.84 -12.81 13.92
N ILE A 18 -8.03 -12.41 12.67
CA ILE A 18 -7.02 -11.72 11.88
C ILE A 18 -7.55 -10.38 11.39
N LEU A 19 -6.73 -9.34 11.54
CA LEU A 19 -6.96 -8.00 11.00
C LEU A 19 -6.01 -7.74 9.84
N CYS A 20 -6.53 -7.13 8.77
CA CYS A 20 -5.73 -6.71 7.63
C CYS A 20 -6.13 -5.31 7.18
N SER A 21 -5.18 -4.37 7.20
CA SER A 21 -5.41 -2.97 6.81
C SER A 21 -4.11 -2.32 6.34
N ASP A 22 -4.19 -1.14 5.73
CA ASP A 22 -3.00 -0.30 5.55
C ASP A 22 -2.34 0.07 6.90
N THR A 23 -1.10 0.57 6.83
CA THR A 23 -0.28 0.91 7.99
C THR A 23 -0.43 2.37 8.42
N THR A 24 -1.52 3.04 8.04
CA THR A 24 -1.76 4.44 8.43
C THR A 24 -1.96 4.56 9.95
N ARG A 25 -1.66 5.75 10.49
CA ARG A 25 -1.82 6.04 11.93
C ARG A 25 -3.27 5.89 12.41
N SER A 26 -4.25 6.10 11.54
CA SER A 26 -5.67 5.87 11.86
C SER A 26 -5.99 4.39 12.10
N ASN A 27 -5.23 3.47 11.50
CA ASN A 27 -5.41 2.04 11.68
C ASN A 27 -4.52 1.48 12.80
N MET A 28 -3.20 1.74 12.75
CA MET A 28 -2.19 1.21 13.70
C MET A 28 -1.90 2.12 14.91
N GLY A 29 -2.62 3.24 15.08
CA GLY A 29 -2.35 4.17 16.17
C GLY A 29 -2.53 3.52 17.55
N ARG A 30 -1.50 3.57 18.41
CA ARG A 30 -1.56 2.96 19.75
C ARG A 30 -2.75 3.42 20.61
N ILE A 31 -3.17 4.69 20.48
CA ILE A 31 -4.23 5.29 21.31
C ILE A 31 -5.56 5.37 20.56
N ASN A 32 -5.55 5.88 19.33
CA ASN A 32 -6.76 6.15 18.53
C ASN A 32 -6.81 5.34 17.23
N GLY A 33 -6.12 4.19 17.21
CA GLY A 33 -6.09 3.30 16.06
C GLY A 33 -7.34 2.41 16.01
N ALA A 34 -7.85 2.18 14.81
CA ALA A 34 -8.93 1.25 14.54
C ALA A 34 -8.64 -0.15 15.12
N ILE A 35 -7.40 -0.64 14.98
CA ILE A 35 -6.96 -1.94 15.48
C ILE A 35 -7.06 -1.99 17.01
N THR A 36 -6.53 -0.97 17.70
CA THR A 36 -6.61 -0.87 19.17
C THR A 36 -8.06 -0.92 19.66
N PHE A 37 -8.99 -0.23 18.98
CA PHE A 37 -10.39 -0.28 19.36
C PHE A 37 -11.03 -1.65 19.09
N LEU A 38 -10.65 -2.34 18.02
CA LEU A 38 -11.16 -3.68 17.71
C LEU A 38 -10.71 -4.70 18.75
N GLU A 39 -9.45 -4.68 19.16
CA GLU A 39 -8.93 -5.55 20.22
C GLU A 39 -9.61 -5.26 21.57
N LEU A 40 -9.82 -3.97 21.88
CA LEU A 40 -10.56 -3.56 23.08
C LEU A 40 -12.02 -4.04 23.07
N TYR A 41 -12.70 -3.95 21.93
CA TYR A 41 -14.08 -4.41 21.83
C TYR A 41 -14.23 -5.93 21.82
N ALA A 42 -13.29 -6.63 21.19
CA ALA A 42 -13.23 -8.08 21.17
C ALA A 42 -12.72 -8.67 22.50
N ASP A 43 -12.19 -7.82 23.40
CA ASP A 43 -11.53 -8.19 24.65
C ASP A 43 -10.46 -9.28 24.47
N ARG A 44 -9.70 -9.17 23.36
CA ARG A 44 -8.63 -10.11 23.02
C ARG A 44 -7.65 -9.50 22.03
N GLU A 45 -6.44 -10.04 22.06
CA GLU A 45 -5.44 -9.76 21.03
C GLU A 45 -5.87 -10.37 19.68
N MET A 46 -5.62 -9.63 18.60
CA MET A 46 -5.92 -10.05 17.24
C MET A 46 -4.65 -10.01 16.40
N THR A 47 -4.41 -11.04 15.60
CA THR A 47 -3.21 -11.05 14.74
C THR A 47 -3.38 -10.02 13.62
N TYR A 48 -2.46 -9.07 13.52
CA TYR A 48 -2.46 -8.06 12.47
C TYR A 48 -1.51 -8.42 11.32
N PHE A 49 -1.99 -8.28 10.08
CA PHE A 49 -1.17 -8.29 8.88
C PHE A 49 -1.32 -6.98 8.11
N PRO A 50 -0.22 -6.33 7.72
CA PRO A 50 -0.27 -5.19 6.83
C PRO A 50 -0.84 -5.59 5.46
N CYS A 51 -1.67 -4.72 4.88
CA CYS A 51 -2.25 -4.92 3.57
C CYS A 51 -1.14 -5.00 2.51
N ARG A 52 -1.10 -6.12 1.77
CA ARG A 52 -0.08 -6.36 0.72
C ARG A 52 -0.03 -5.24 -0.33
N HIS A 53 -1.19 -4.71 -0.73
CA HIS A 53 -1.24 -3.58 -1.65
C HIS A 53 -0.53 -2.34 -1.09
N HIS A 54 -0.76 -2.04 0.19
CA HIS A 54 -0.12 -0.89 0.82
C HIS A 54 1.39 -1.09 0.97
N ILE A 55 1.84 -2.31 1.29
CA ILE A 55 3.27 -2.64 1.31
C ILE A 55 3.90 -2.40 -0.06
N TYR A 56 3.28 -2.89 -1.14
CA TYR A 56 3.80 -2.68 -2.49
C TYR A 56 3.81 -1.20 -2.88
N GLU A 57 2.77 -0.44 -2.52
CA GLU A 57 2.74 1.00 -2.73
C GLU A 57 3.91 1.69 -2.03
N LEU A 58 4.17 1.37 -0.77
CA LEU A 58 5.28 1.93 0.00
C LEU A 58 6.64 1.55 -0.61
N VAL A 59 6.85 0.29 -0.96
CA VAL A 59 8.11 -0.17 -1.57
C VAL A 59 8.35 0.55 -2.90
N LEU A 60 7.36 0.57 -3.79
CA LEU A 60 7.47 1.25 -5.08
C LEU A 60 7.73 2.74 -4.89
N ARG A 61 6.97 3.41 -4.00
CA ARG A 61 7.18 4.83 -3.70
C ARG A 61 8.61 5.11 -3.25
N ASN A 62 9.14 4.34 -2.29
CA ASN A 62 10.50 4.55 -1.78
C ASN A 62 11.56 4.35 -2.88
N VAL A 63 11.40 3.32 -3.72
CA VAL A 63 12.30 3.09 -4.86
C VAL A 63 12.26 4.28 -5.82
N PHE A 64 11.08 4.78 -6.16
CA PHE A 64 10.96 5.94 -7.06
C PHE A 64 11.49 7.23 -6.43
N GLU A 65 11.18 7.51 -5.16
CA GLU A 65 11.72 8.68 -4.46
C GLU A 65 13.24 8.65 -4.39
N TYR A 66 13.83 7.47 -4.18
CA TYR A 66 15.28 7.28 -4.16
C TYR A 66 15.92 7.46 -5.53
N GLU A 67 15.41 6.77 -6.55
CA GLU A 67 16.00 6.76 -7.90
C GLU A 67 15.76 8.06 -8.66
N LEU A 68 14.61 8.72 -8.46
CA LEU A 68 14.25 9.94 -9.17
C LEU A 68 14.66 11.21 -8.43
N ASN A 69 15.05 11.12 -7.15
CA ASN A 69 15.41 12.26 -6.30
C ASN A 69 14.35 13.39 -6.27
N GLU A 70 13.11 13.08 -6.63
CA GLU A 70 11.97 13.98 -6.67
C GLU A 70 10.82 13.39 -5.85
N VAL A 71 10.19 14.23 -5.02
CA VAL A 71 8.91 13.86 -4.40
C VAL A 71 7.83 13.98 -5.46
N THR A 72 7.53 12.87 -6.13
CA THR A 72 6.55 12.85 -7.21
C THR A 72 5.13 12.89 -6.63
N SER A 73 4.52 14.07 -6.57
CA SER A 73 3.12 14.23 -6.13
C SER A 73 2.11 14.12 -7.28
N SER A 74 2.58 13.98 -8.52
CA SER A 74 1.75 14.01 -9.72
C SER A 74 2.28 13.11 -10.84
N PRO A 75 1.41 12.51 -11.67
CA PRO A 75 1.80 11.85 -12.92
C PRO A 75 2.43 12.79 -13.96
N ASP A 76 2.49 14.10 -13.70
CA ASP A 76 3.13 15.08 -14.58
C ASP A 76 4.66 15.11 -14.52
N VAL A 77 5.27 14.27 -13.69
CA VAL A 77 6.73 14.12 -13.61
C VAL A 77 7.26 13.59 -14.94
N ALA A 78 8.39 14.16 -15.38
CA ALA A 78 8.99 13.89 -16.69
C ALA A 78 9.21 12.39 -16.94
N PHE A 79 9.56 11.66 -15.88
CA PHE A 79 9.68 10.21 -15.87
C PHE A 79 8.40 9.51 -16.36
N PHE A 80 7.25 9.76 -15.71
CA PHE A 80 5.98 9.10 -16.07
C PHE A 80 5.47 9.53 -17.45
N LYS A 81 5.69 10.80 -17.84
CA LYS A 81 5.36 11.28 -19.19
C LYS A 81 6.13 10.50 -20.27
N LYS A 82 7.45 10.32 -20.10
CA LYS A 82 8.29 9.57 -21.04
C LYS A 82 7.88 8.09 -21.11
N ILE A 83 7.55 7.46 -19.99
CA ILE A 83 7.04 6.08 -19.98
C ILE A 83 5.72 5.99 -20.74
N ARG A 84 4.78 6.91 -20.48
CA ARG A 84 3.46 6.94 -21.14
C ARG A 84 3.59 7.08 -22.65
N GLU A 85 4.46 7.96 -23.13
CA GLU A 85 4.71 8.14 -24.57
C GLU A 85 5.26 6.86 -25.23
N LYS A 86 6.09 6.11 -24.51
CA LYS A 86 6.75 4.90 -25.02
C LYS A 86 6.00 3.61 -24.71
N TRP A 87 4.91 3.66 -23.95
CA TRP A 87 4.19 2.48 -23.45
C TRP A 87 3.83 1.46 -24.53
N ASN A 88 3.42 1.94 -25.71
CA ASN A 88 3.04 1.08 -26.83
C ASN A 88 4.22 0.39 -27.53
N ASN A 89 5.45 0.89 -27.32
CA ASN A 89 6.66 0.39 -27.95
C ASN A 89 7.51 -0.48 -27.01
N LEU A 90 7.10 -0.64 -25.75
CA LEU A 90 7.79 -1.49 -24.78
C LEU A 90 7.42 -2.96 -24.99
N GLU A 91 8.43 -3.83 -25.03
CA GLU A 91 8.21 -5.28 -24.96
C GLU A 91 7.74 -5.67 -23.55
N LYS A 92 6.41 -5.79 -23.36
CA LYS A 92 5.78 -6.04 -22.04
C LYS A 92 6.20 -7.38 -21.41
N GLU A 93 6.63 -8.34 -22.23
CA GLU A 93 7.08 -9.66 -21.78
C GLU A 93 8.57 -9.66 -21.36
N ASN A 94 9.30 -8.58 -21.68
CA ASN A 94 10.73 -8.45 -21.41
C ASN A 94 10.99 -7.32 -20.42
N TYR A 95 10.96 -7.63 -19.12
CA TYR A 95 11.18 -6.64 -18.05
C TYR A 95 12.54 -5.91 -18.16
N MET A 96 13.54 -6.56 -18.76
CA MET A 96 14.87 -5.97 -18.97
C MET A 96 14.86 -4.85 -20.02
N ASP A 97 13.91 -4.89 -20.95
CA ASP A 97 13.73 -3.82 -21.93
C ASP A 97 13.26 -2.54 -21.23
N GLY A 98 12.24 -2.65 -20.38
CA GLY A 98 11.80 -1.58 -19.48
C GLY A 98 12.95 -1.02 -18.63
N TYR A 99 13.77 -1.88 -18.03
CA TYR A 99 14.91 -1.47 -17.19
C TYR A 99 15.97 -0.67 -17.94
N LYS A 100 16.31 -1.03 -19.18
CA LYS A 100 17.26 -0.27 -20.02
C LYS A 100 16.78 1.17 -20.26
N TYR A 101 15.49 1.36 -20.45
CA TYR A 101 14.91 2.69 -20.63
C TYR A 101 14.88 3.49 -19.33
N LEU A 102 14.63 2.85 -18.19
CA LEU A 102 14.67 3.49 -16.88
C LEU A 102 16.06 4.08 -16.58
N ASN A 103 17.12 3.29 -16.77
CA ASN A 103 18.50 3.75 -16.54
C ASN A 103 18.88 4.94 -17.42
N ALA A 104 18.43 4.99 -18.67
CA ALA A 104 18.70 6.11 -19.57
C ALA A 104 17.95 7.40 -19.20
N ILE A 105 16.91 7.33 -18.36
CA ILE A 105 16.14 8.49 -17.89
C ILE A 105 16.68 9.01 -16.56
N CYS A 106 17.24 8.14 -15.72
CA CYS A 106 17.80 8.49 -14.41
C CYS A 106 19.30 8.87 -14.44
N SER A 107 19.98 8.75 -15.59
CA SER A 107 21.37 9.20 -15.82
C SER A 107 21.42 10.63 -16.34
#